data_AF-A0A520I213-F1
#
_entry.id   AF-A0A520I213-F1
#
_cell.length_a   1.000
_cell.length_b   1.000
_cell.length_c   1.000
_cell.angle_alpha   90.00
_cell.angle_beta   90.00
_cell.angle_gamma   90.00
#
_symmetry.space_group_name_H-M   'P 1'
#
loop_
_entity.id
_entity.type
_entity.pdbx_description
1 polymer ?
#
loop_
_entity_poly.entity_id
_entity_poly.type
_entity_poly.pdbx_seq_one_letter_code
_entity_poly.pdbx_strand_id
1 'polypeptide(L)'
;MSSFRSLSRRCAPILTAILTILYGLVLGCLPAAAQGGPQAGTQPGTQTRIQNTATLSFDDAASDSGLRSVPSNTVTLDVNRAKRPTTLTFHLPPPNYELTGAQCQTTSSFLFTPAPIDAATFAASPWVAAIDIYADMILVLDNQAGNHDPDARETAIIAVEVGTIRTTLTLTETAVDSGIFAGGIPAAATGKHPELAACDIRSMRGAAIKLSFVEDGYSLASMASLLIDPAGYTFDSRTGALVDGSTVSLVDETGQPATVFGDDGVSRYPSTVVTGEAVTDASGRLYPGETGRYRFPLTAPGRYFLKVAPPGTYTAPSTVDRATLAALKDPQGRPFILNDTSFGGSLTLSTPEPFSADVPLDSPGAGTLLLTK
;
A
#
# COMPACT_ATOMS: atom_id res chain seq x y z
N MET A 1 -68.86 25.74 -12.11
CA MET A 1 -69.71 26.84 -11.61
C MET A 1 -68.76 27.92 -11.08
N SER A 2 -68.32 28.82 -11.95
CA SER A 2 -68.79 30.22 -12.03
C SER A 2 -68.12 31.06 -10.91
N SER A 3 -67.35 32.15 -11.15
CA SER A 3 -67.47 33.15 -12.20
C SER A 3 -66.17 33.96 -12.38
N PHE A 4 -65.93 34.34 -13.63
CA PHE A 4 -65.03 35.39 -14.14
C PHE A 4 -65.46 36.81 -13.74
N ARG A 5 -64.48 37.75 -13.69
CA ARG A 5 -64.44 39.12 -14.28
C ARG A 5 -63.12 39.81 -13.83
N SER A 6 -62.11 40.08 -14.67
CA SER A 6 -61.96 41.18 -15.67
C SER A 6 -62.13 42.59 -15.08
N LEU A 7 -61.34 43.66 -15.30
CA LEU A 7 -60.04 44.00 -15.93
C LEU A 7 -59.96 45.56 -15.89
N SER A 8 -58.82 46.20 -15.56
CA SER A 8 -58.31 47.51 -16.07
C SER A 8 -57.11 48.01 -15.20
N ARG A 9 -55.84 48.04 -15.66
CA ARG A 9 -55.12 49.02 -16.53
C ARG A 9 -55.26 50.48 -16.02
N ARG A 10 -54.23 51.30 -15.74
CA ARG A 10 -52.82 51.40 -16.22
C ARG A 10 -51.90 52.21 -15.27
N CYS A 11 -50.59 52.11 -15.57
CA CYS A 11 -49.48 53.09 -15.45
C CYS A 11 -48.41 52.86 -14.36
N ALA A 12 -47.24 52.39 -14.84
CA ALA A 12 -45.90 52.37 -14.22
C ALA A 12 -45.19 53.76 -14.43
N PRO A 13 -43.92 54.03 -14.01
CA PRO A 13 -42.70 53.19 -14.07
C PRO A 13 -41.93 53.07 -12.72
N ILE A 14 -41.28 51.94 -12.38
CA ILE A 14 -39.92 51.45 -12.74
C ILE A 14 -38.78 52.45 -12.42
N LEU A 15 -37.98 52.14 -11.38
CA LEU A 15 -36.51 52.17 -11.49
C LEU A 15 -35.85 51.16 -10.54
N THR A 16 -34.98 50.36 -11.14
CA THR A 16 -34.37 49.13 -10.65
C THR A 16 -32.99 49.44 -10.04
N ALA A 17 -32.67 48.82 -8.89
CA ALA A 17 -31.32 48.82 -8.33
C ALA A 17 -30.42 47.85 -9.13
N ILE A 18 -29.25 48.31 -9.56
CA ILE A 18 -28.17 47.48 -10.12
C ILE A 18 -26.93 47.74 -9.26
N LEU A 19 -26.46 46.69 -8.58
CA LEU A 19 -25.22 46.64 -7.82
C LEU A 19 -24.10 46.19 -8.78
N THR A 20 -23.20 47.10 -9.15
CA THR A 20 -22.03 46.80 -9.97
C THR A 20 -20.84 46.52 -9.05
N ILE A 21 -20.37 45.26 -9.01
CA ILE A 21 -19.09 44.87 -8.42
C ILE A 21 -18.00 45.14 -9.47
N LEU A 22 -17.09 46.08 -9.19
CA LEU A 22 -15.91 46.33 -10.04
C LEU A 22 -14.69 45.68 -9.39
N TYR A 23 -14.19 44.59 -10.00
CA TYR A 23 -12.91 43.98 -9.68
C TYR A 23 -11.79 44.79 -10.36
N GLY A 24 -10.97 45.48 -9.57
CA GLY A 24 -9.77 46.17 -10.04
C GLY A 24 -8.52 45.32 -9.84
N LEU A 25 -8.03 44.73 -10.93
CA LEU A 25 -6.79 43.93 -10.98
C LEU A 25 -5.65 44.88 -11.39
N VAL A 26 -4.79 45.27 -10.45
CA VAL A 26 -3.63 46.13 -10.74
C VAL A 26 -2.43 45.26 -11.06
N LEU A 27 -2.11 45.15 -12.36
CA LEU A 27 -0.85 44.63 -12.87
C LEU A 27 0.25 45.71 -12.72
N GLY A 28 1.22 45.49 -11.83
CA GLY A 28 2.42 46.32 -11.71
C GLY A 28 3.55 45.82 -12.63
N CYS A 29 4.00 46.65 -13.57
CA CYS A 29 5.20 46.44 -14.37
C CYS A 29 6.47 46.56 -13.51
N LEU A 30 7.39 45.60 -13.64
CA LEU A 30 8.77 45.67 -13.15
C LEU A 30 9.72 45.97 -14.33
N PRO A 31 10.75 46.82 -14.17
CA PRO A 31 11.81 46.94 -15.16
C PRO A 31 12.84 45.83 -14.98
N ALA A 32 13.25 45.25 -16.10
CA ALA A 32 14.34 44.29 -16.19
C ALA A 32 15.71 44.97 -16.01
N ALA A 33 16.54 44.41 -15.15
CA ALA A 33 17.99 44.60 -15.18
C ALA A 33 18.65 43.23 -14.97
N ALA A 34 19.41 42.80 -15.98
CA ALA A 34 20.24 41.61 -15.93
C ALA A 34 21.65 41.97 -15.44
N GLN A 35 22.24 41.14 -14.55
CA GLN A 35 23.69 40.92 -14.46
C GLN A 35 24.03 39.73 -13.51
N GLY A 36 24.64 38.67 -14.08
CA GLY A 36 25.83 37.99 -13.55
C GLY A 36 25.77 36.98 -12.39
N GLY A 37 25.94 35.69 -12.72
CA GLY A 37 26.87 34.77 -12.03
C GLY A 37 26.37 33.97 -10.80
N PRO A 38 26.89 32.73 -10.57
CA PRO A 38 26.17 31.67 -9.87
C PRO A 38 26.46 31.62 -8.37
N GLN A 39 25.43 31.39 -7.55
CA GLN A 39 25.62 30.76 -6.24
C GLN A 39 24.52 29.74 -5.97
N ALA A 40 24.95 28.52 -5.70
CA ALA A 40 24.16 27.49 -5.06
C ALA A 40 23.73 28.01 -3.68
N GLY A 41 22.45 28.33 -3.56
CA GLY A 41 21.80 28.70 -2.32
C GLY A 41 20.51 27.93 -2.22
N THR A 42 20.38 27.12 -1.18
CA THR A 42 19.13 26.50 -0.72
C THR A 42 18.01 27.53 -0.82
N GLN A 43 17.00 27.29 -1.66
CA GLN A 43 15.84 28.17 -1.75
C GLN A 43 15.21 28.30 -0.35
N PRO A 44 15.08 29.52 0.21
CA PRO A 44 14.24 29.73 1.37
C PRO A 44 12.82 29.30 0.98
N GLY A 45 12.16 28.48 1.81
CA GLY A 45 10.76 28.14 1.61
C GLY A 45 9.96 29.42 1.36
N THR A 46 9.16 29.45 0.30
CA THR A 46 8.45 30.64 -0.16
C THR A 46 7.41 31.04 0.89
N GLN A 47 7.79 31.88 1.85
CA GLN A 47 6.86 32.47 2.81
C GLN A 47 5.93 33.40 2.05
N THR A 48 4.63 33.11 2.11
CA THR A 48 3.60 33.95 1.50
C THR A 48 2.98 34.80 2.59
N ARG A 49 3.10 36.12 2.48
CA ARG A 49 2.50 37.05 3.43
C ARG A 49 1.03 37.30 3.07
N ILE A 50 0.13 36.97 3.98
CA ILE A 50 -1.28 37.34 3.93
C ILE A 50 -1.46 38.64 4.72
N GLN A 51 -2.13 39.64 4.13
CA GLN A 51 -2.44 40.91 4.80
C GLN A 51 -3.90 41.25 4.64
N ASN A 52 -4.53 41.73 5.72
CA ASN A 52 -5.89 42.26 5.69
C ASN A 52 -5.89 43.66 6.32
N THR A 53 -6.44 44.64 5.60
CA THR A 53 -6.73 45.97 6.11
C THR A 53 -8.16 46.30 5.70
N ALA A 54 -9.05 46.49 6.66
CA ALA A 54 -10.41 46.96 6.39
C ALA A 54 -10.38 48.48 6.16
N THR A 55 -11.35 49.01 5.43
CA THR A 55 -11.49 50.44 5.21
C THR A 55 -12.93 50.85 5.45
N LEU A 56 -13.14 51.83 6.33
CA LEU A 56 -14.44 52.45 6.55
C LEU A 56 -14.53 53.69 5.66
N SER A 57 -15.61 53.82 4.88
CA SER A 57 -15.89 55.01 4.08
C SER A 57 -17.26 55.57 4.41
N PHE A 58 -17.36 56.89 4.59
CA PHE A 58 -18.60 57.60 4.90
C PHE A 58 -18.60 59.01 4.30
N ASP A 59 -19.79 59.55 4.04
CA ASP A 59 -19.93 60.92 3.57
C ASP A 59 -19.46 61.90 4.64
N ASP A 60 -18.58 62.82 4.27
CA ASP A 60 -18.05 63.86 5.15
C ASP A 60 -18.01 65.18 4.36
N ALA A 61 -19.02 66.01 4.59
CA ALA A 61 -19.17 67.30 3.92
C ALA A 61 -18.04 68.30 4.23
N ALA A 62 -17.22 68.03 5.25
CA ALA A 62 -16.04 68.82 5.58
C ALA A 62 -14.76 68.34 4.86
N SER A 63 -14.82 67.20 4.16
CA SER A 63 -13.73 66.74 3.29
C SER A 63 -13.85 67.36 1.89
N ASP A 64 -12.72 67.65 1.24
CA ASP A 64 -12.68 68.28 -0.09
C ASP A 64 -13.42 67.47 -1.17
N SER A 65 -13.58 66.15 -0.98
CA SER A 65 -14.28 65.23 -1.88
C SER A 65 -15.71 64.86 -1.44
N GLY A 66 -16.18 65.34 -0.28
CA GLY A 66 -17.47 64.96 0.30
C GLY A 66 -17.53 63.53 0.88
N LEU A 67 -16.42 62.80 0.84
CA LEU A 67 -16.30 61.41 1.29
C LEU A 67 -15.00 61.25 2.06
N ARG A 68 -15.08 60.67 3.26
CA ARG A 68 -13.92 60.35 4.11
C ARG A 68 -13.75 58.85 4.21
N SER A 69 -12.50 58.41 4.08
CA SER A 69 -12.10 57.01 4.19
C SER A 69 -11.03 56.84 5.26
N VAL A 70 -11.20 55.86 6.15
CA VAL A 70 -10.30 55.58 7.27
C VAL A 70 -9.95 54.09 7.27
N PRO A 71 -8.67 53.73 7.09
CA PRO A 71 -8.24 52.33 7.19
C PRO A 71 -8.25 51.85 8.65
N SER A 72 -8.53 50.57 8.85
CA SER A 72 -8.31 49.89 10.13
C SER A 72 -6.81 49.63 10.35
N ASN A 73 -6.48 49.01 11.48
CA ASN A 73 -5.18 48.37 11.63
C ASN A 73 -5.02 47.24 10.58
N THR A 74 -3.80 47.05 10.08
CA THR A 74 -3.44 45.93 9.22
C THR A 74 -3.10 44.71 10.06
N VAL A 75 -3.70 43.57 9.73
CA VAL A 75 -3.29 42.25 10.27
C VAL A 75 -2.44 41.56 9.22
N THR A 76 -1.26 41.10 9.61
CA THR A 76 -0.33 40.38 8.73
C THR A 76 -0.04 38.99 9.29
N LEU A 77 -0.07 37.98 8.43
CA LEU A 77 0.32 36.61 8.75
C LEU A 77 1.27 36.08 7.68
N ASP A 78 2.46 35.65 8.08
CA ASP A 78 3.37 34.93 7.19
C ASP A 78 3.00 33.45 7.19
N VAL A 79 2.58 32.95 6.03
CA VAL A 79 2.19 31.54 5.86
C VAL A 79 3.32 30.78 5.19
N ASN A 80 3.75 29.70 5.84
CA ASN A 80 4.67 28.75 5.24
C ASN A 80 3.90 27.85 4.26
N ARG A 81 4.15 28.00 2.96
CA ARG A 81 3.60 27.14 1.90
C ARG A 81 4.56 26.03 1.48
N ALA A 82 5.56 25.71 2.31
CA ALA A 82 6.41 24.57 2.05
C ALA A 82 5.57 23.29 2.05
N LYS A 83 5.80 22.45 1.04
CA LYS A 83 5.20 21.13 0.98
C LYS A 83 5.68 20.29 2.17
N ARG A 84 4.79 19.52 2.77
CA ARG A 84 5.12 18.58 3.84
C ARG A 84 5.52 17.23 3.24
N PRO A 85 6.49 16.51 3.84
CA PRO A 85 6.80 15.15 3.42
C PRO A 85 5.59 14.23 3.64
N THR A 86 5.47 13.22 2.80
CA THR A 86 4.53 12.11 2.98
C THR A 86 5.28 10.79 3.10
N THR A 87 4.68 9.79 3.73
CA THR A 87 5.27 8.45 3.84
C THR A 87 4.23 7.39 3.52
N LEU A 88 4.55 6.49 2.59
CA LEU A 88 3.77 5.28 2.31
C LEU A 88 4.38 4.08 3.03
N THR A 89 3.54 3.27 3.64
CA THR A 89 3.95 2.08 4.41
C THR A 89 2.95 0.95 4.27
N PHE A 90 3.43 -0.27 4.51
CA PHE A 90 2.62 -1.49 4.60
C PHE A 90 2.63 -1.98 6.03
N HIS A 91 1.47 -2.40 6.52
CA HIS A 91 1.30 -2.86 7.89
C HIS A 91 0.52 -4.17 7.95
N LEU A 92 0.72 -4.95 9.01
CA LEU A 92 -0.19 -6.05 9.35
C LEU A 92 -1.35 -5.53 10.20
N PRO A 93 -2.57 -6.04 9.99
CA PRO A 93 -3.61 -5.89 11.00
C PRO A 93 -3.21 -6.64 12.27
N PRO A 94 -3.69 -6.25 13.46
CA PRO A 94 -3.43 -7.00 14.70
C PRO A 94 -3.82 -8.49 14.59
N PRO A 95 -3.20 -9.40 15.35
CA PRO A 95 -3.59 -10.81 15.31
C PRO A 95 -5.10 -10.99 15.56
N ASN A 96 -5.75 -11.83 14.74
CA ASN A 96 -7.19 -12.10 14.77
C ASN A 96 -8.11 -10.89 14.48
N TYR A 97 -7.57 -9.79 13.97
CA TYR A 97 -8.38 -8.67 13.49
C TYR A 97 -9.03 -9.02 12.15
N GLU A 98 -10.33 -8.75 12.02
CA GLU A 98 -11.07 -8.95 10.78
C GLU A 98 -11.25 -7.62 10.04
N LEU A 99 -10.72 -7.54 8.82
CA LEU A 99 -10.91 -6.41 7.94
C LEU A 99 -12.33 -6.43 7.35
N THR A 100 -13.27 -5.73 7.99
CA THR A 100 -14.67 -5.63 7.52
C THR A 100 -14.91 -4.34 6.74
N GLY A 101 -15.91 -4.35 5.85
CA GLY A 101 -16.32 -3.17 5.08
C GLY A 101 -15.56 -2.92 3.77
N ALA A 102 -14.60 -3.77 3.42
CA ALA A 102 -14.02 -3.76 2.07
C ALA A 102 -15.08 -4.16 1.03
N GLN A 103 -15.01 -3.56 -0.17
CA GLN A 103 -15.96 -3.83 -1.26
C GLN A 103 -15.26 -3.97 -2.60
N CYS A 104 -15.73 -4.90 -3.42
CA CYS A 104 -15.30 -5.06 -4.81
C CYS A 104 -16.49 -4.79 -5.74
N GLN A 105 -16.35 -3.80 -6.62
CA GLN A 105 -17.31 -3.50 -7.67
C GLN A 105 -16.72 -3.87 -9.01
N THR A 106 -17.43 -4.72 -9.76
CA THR A 106 -17.01 -5.21 -11.09
C THR A 106 -17.95 -4.75 -12.20
N THR A 107 -19.10 -4.18 -11.85
CA THR A 107 -20.12 -3.71 -12.79
C THR A 107 -19.95 -2.21 -13.00
N SER A 108 -20.00 -1.76 -14.26
CA SER A 108 -19.80 -0.36 -14.69
C SER A 108 -18.35 0.16 -14.57
N SER A 109 -17.62 -0.21 -13.53
CA SER A 109 -16.19 0.07 -13.36
C SER A 109 -15.57 -0.95 -12.40
N PHE A 110 -14.29 -1.26 -12.60
CA PHE A 110 -13.52 -2.06 -11.64
C PHE A 110 -13.03 -1.15 -10.51
N LEU A 111 -13.65 -1.25 -9.34
CA LEU A 111 -13.33 -0.41 -8.19
C LEU A 111 -13.25 -1.25 -6.92
N PHE A 112 -12.11 -1.18 -6.24
CA PHE A 112 -11.93 -1.75 -4.92
C PHE A 112 -11.98 -0.64 -3.88
N THR A 113 -12.83 -0.81 -2.87
CA THR A 113 -12.91 0.07 -1.69
C THR A 113 -12.25 -0.65 -0.52
N PRO A 114 -11.12 -0.15 0.01
CA PRO A 114 -10.46 -0.74 1.18
C PRO A 114 -11.34 -0.72 2.42
N ALA A 115 -11.13 -1.69 3.33
CA ALA A 115 -11.74 -1.67 4.65
C ALA A 115 -11.27 -0.44 5.44
N PRO A 116 -12.16 0.29 6.14
CA PRO A 116 -11.75 1.39 6.99
C PRO A 116 -10.90 0.89 8.16
N ILE A 117 -9.87 1.66 8.51
CA ILE A 117 -8.98 1.38 9.64
C ILE A 117 -9.08 2.57 10.60
N ASP A 118 -9.32 2.30 11.88
CA ASP A 118 -9.35 3.34 12.91
C ASP A 118 -7.96 3.56 13.53
N ALA A 119 -7.81 4.65 14.29
CA ALA A 119 -6.55 5.02 14.91
C ALA A 119 -6.04 3.97 15.92
N ALA A 120 -6.94 3.28 16.63
CA ALA A 120 -6.56 2.25 17.59
C ALA A 120 -5.97 1.02 16.89
N THR A 121 -6.60 0.59 15.80
CA THR A 121 -6.13 -0.52 14.96
C THR A 121 -4.79 -0.16 14.33
N PHE A 122 -4.67 1.04 13.73
CA PHE A 122 -3.41 1.50 13.17
C PHE A 122 -2.28 1.55 14.20
N ALA A 123 -2.53 2.04 15.41
CA ALA A 123 -1.54 2.07 16.48
C ALA A 123 -1.05 0.66 16.91
N ALA A 124 -1.89 -0.36 16.75
CA ALA A 124 -1.58 -1.76 17.03
C ALA A 124 -1.01 -2.52 15.81
N SER A 125 -0.84 -1.86 14.67
CA SER A 125 -0.45 -2.46 13.39
C SER A 125 1.05 -2.29 13.12
N PRO A 126 1.87 -3.35 13.20
CA PRO A 126 3.31 -3.25 12.91
C PRO A 126 3.56 -3.05 11.42
N TRP A 127 4.64 -2.33 11.06
CA TRP A 127 5.09 -2.24 9.66
C TRP A 127 5.59 -3.61 9.18
N VAL A 128 5.49 -3.88 7.88
CA VAL A 128 6.13 -5.06 7.25
C VAL A 128 7.01 -4.76 6.05
N ALA A 129 8.02 -5.62 5.84
CA ALA A 129 8.93 -5.58 4.69
C ALA A 129 8.64 -6.67 3.64
N ALA A 130 7.73 -7.59 3.96
CA ALA A 130 7.23 -8.62 3.06
C ALA A 130 5.79 -9.00 3.42
N ILE A 131 5.04 -9.56 2.47
CA ILE A 131 3.72 -10.12 2.78
C ILE A 131 3.38 -11.35 1.97
N ASP A 132 2.62 -12.22 2.62
CA ASP A 132 2.02 -13.39 2.02
C ASP A 132 0.74 -13.05 1.24
N ILE A 133 0.42 -13.80 0.20
CA ILE A 133 -0.87 -13.66 -0.52
C ILE A 133 -2.06 -14.07 0.34
N TYR A 134 -1.79 -14.92 1.34
CA TYR A 134 -2.77 -15.38 2.32
C TYR A 134 -2.85 -14.48 3.56
N ALA A 135 -2.10 -13.38 3.60
CA ALA A 135 -2.13 -12.43 4.71
C ALA A 135 -2.94 -11.17 4.37
N ASP A 136 -3.73 -10.75 5.35
CA ASP A 136 -4.38 -9.44 5.35
C ASP A 136 -3.32 -8.34 5.49
N MET A 137 -3.57 -7.18 4.87
CA MET A 137 -2.66 -6.03 4.96
C MET A 137 -3.40 -4.72 5.17
N ILE A 138 -2.68 -3.74 5.71
CA ILE A 138 -3.12 -2.36 5.80
C ILE A 138 -2.13 -1.50 5.03
N LEU A 139 -2.65 -0.69 4.11
CA LEU A 139 -1.89 0.32 3.39
C LEU A 139 -2.05 1.64 4.13
N VAL A 140 -0.95 2.35 4.37
CA VAL A 140 -0.98 3.63 5.11
C VAL A 140 -0.23 4.69 4.34
N LEU A 141 -0.85 5.86 4.25
CA LEU A 141 -0.26 7.12 3.81
C LEU A 141 -0.28 8.11 4.99
N ASP A 142 0.89 8.46 5.50
CA ASP A 142 1.05 9.63 6.36
C ASP A 142 1.11 10.88 5.47
N ASN A 143 0.05 11.68 5.49
CA ASN A 143 -0.10 12.90 4.71
C ASN A 143 -0.74 14.01 5.56
N GLN A 144 0.03 14.53 6.52
CA GLN A 144 -0.39 15.63 7.41
C GLN A 144 -0.89 16.89 6.70
N ALA A 145 -0.49 17.14 5.45
CA ALA A 145 -0.92 18.31 4.68
C ALA A 145 -2.21 18.08 3.88
N GLY A 146 -2.65 16.82 3.72
CA GLY A 146 -3.90 16.45 3.07
C GLY A 146 -5.12 16.45 4.00
N ASN A 147 -4.90 16.71 5.30
CA ASN A 147 -5.95 16.94 6.29
C ASN A 147 -6.30 18.44 6.31
N HIS A 148 -7.48 18.77 5.81
CA HIS A 148 -8.00 20.11 5.57
C HIS A 148 -9.20 20.46 6.48
N ASP A 149 -10.02 19.47 6.85
CA ASP A 149 -11.20 19.66 7.71
C ASP A 149 -10.99 18.97 9.07
N PRO A 150 -10.70 19.72 10.14
CA PRO A 150 -10.43 19.16 11.45
C PRO A 150 -11.68 18.57 12.14
N ASP A 151 -12.87 18.71 11.55
CA ASP A 151 -14.12 18.16 12.07
C ASP A 151 -14.60 16.91 11.31
N ALA A 152 -13.89 16.50 10.26
CA ALA A 152 -14.26 15.37 9.41
C ALA A 152 -13.10 14.37 9.23
N ARG A 153 -13.44 13.14 8.82
CA ARG A 153 -12.47 12.19 8.29
C ARG A 153 -12.41 12.37 6.79
N GLU A 154 -11.22 12.63 6.28
CA GLU A 154 -11.01 12.84 4.85
C GLU A 154 -10.48 11.59 4.13
N THR A 155 -10.28 11.70 2.82
CA THR A 155 -9.77 10.61 1.99
C THR A 155 -8.59 11.05 1.14
N ALA A 156 -7.68 10.12 0.86
CA ALA A 156 -6.53 10.34 -0.02
C ALA A 156 -6.42 9.21 -1.04
N ILE A 157 -6.01 9.54 -2.27
CA ILE A 157 -5.85 8.57 -3.35
C ILE A 157 -4.37 8.20 -3.49
N ILE A 158 -4.10 6.90 -3.57
CA ILE A 158 -2.78 6.35 -3.90
C ILE A 158 -2.87 5.53 -5.19
N ALA A 159 -1.79 5.48 -5.95
CA ALA A 159 -1.65 4.54 -7.05
C ALA A 159 -0.98 3.25 -6.57
N VAL A 160 -1.44 2.13 -7.11
CA VAL A 160 -0.96 0.78 -6.80
C VAL A 160 -0.58 0.07 -8.09
N GLU A 161 0.63 -0.47 -8.13
CA GLU A 161 1.13 -1.27 -9.25
C GLU A 161 1.53 -2.67 -8.78
N VAL A 162 1.12 -3.71 -9.52
CA VAL A 162 1.53 -5.11 -9.31
C VAL A 162 1.78 -5.74 -10.67
N GLY A 163 3.04 -6.02 -11.01
CA GLY A 163 3.42 -6.51 -12.33
C GLY A 163 3.00 -5.54 -13.43
N THR A 164 2.05 -5.94 -14.28
CA THR A 164 1.48 -5.10 -15.34
C THR A 164 0.19 -4.37 -14.94
N ILE A 165 -0.39 -4.71 -13.78
CA ILE A 165 -1.63 -4.14 -13.28
C ILE A 165 -1.34 -2.79 -12.65
N ARG A 166 -2.16 -1.79 -12.98
CA ARG A 166 -2.15 -0.45 -12.39
C ARG A 166 -3.55 -0.06 -11.99
N THR A 167 -3.71 0.40 -10.75
CA THR A 167 -5.00 0.86 -10.22
C THR A 167 -4.78 1.96 -9.20
N THR A 168 -5.86 2.55 -8.70
CA THR A 168 -5.84 3.52 -7.60
C THR A 168 -6.69 3.02 -6.45
N LEU A 169 -6.28 3.34 -5.22
CA LEU A 169 -7.04 3.07 -4.01
C LEU A 169 -7.32 4.38 -3.28
N THR A 170 -8.54 4.52 -2.78
CA THR A 170 -8.93 5.61 -1.90
C THR A 170 -8.80 5.15 -0.46
N LEU A 171 -7.85 5.73 0.27
CA LEU A 171 -7.65 5.52 1.70
C LEU A 171 -8.47 6.54 2.48
N THR A 172 -8.92 6.18 3.68
CA THR A 172 -9.68 7.07 4.57
C THR A 172 -8.84 7.39 5.80
N GLU A 173 -8.93 8.60 6.34
CA GLU A 173 -8.25 8.95 7.58
C GLU A 173 -8.56 7.99 8.73
N THR A 174 -7.60 7.71 9.59
CA THR A 174 -7.76 6.78 10.71
C THR A 174 -8.58 7.38 11.86
N ALA A 175 -8.51 8.69 12.04
CA ALA A 175 -9.37 9.48 12.92
C ALA A 175 -9.57 10.87 12.31
N VAL A 176 -10.58 11.60 12.81
CA VAL A 176 -10.78 13.02 12.49
C VAL A 176 -9.50 13.77 12.82
N ASP A 177 -9.08 14.66 11.92
CA ASP A 177 -7.89 15.51 12.06
C ASP A 177 -6.57 14.73 12.24
N SER A 178 -6.48 13.49 11.74
CA SER A 178 -5.30 12.65 11.95
C SER A 178 -4.17 12.88 10.93
N GLY A 179 -4.51 13.23 9.68
CA GLY A 179 -3.54 13.26 8.58
C GLY A 179 -2.94 11.89 8.24
N ILE A 180 -3.46 10.80 8.81
CA ILE A 180 -3.03 9.42 8.56
C ILE A 180 -4.15 8.71 7.83
N PHE A 181 -3.95 8.38 6.56
CA PHE A 181 -4.94 7.73 5.71
C PHE A 181 -4.60 6.24 5.58
N ALA A 182 -5.57 5.37 5.84
CA ALA A 182 -5.36 3.94 5.82
C ALA A 182 -6.49 3.19 5.11
N GLY A 183 -6.17 2.00 4.64
CA GLY A 183 -7.12 1.10 4.00
C GLY A 183 -6.68 -0.36 4.16
N GLY A 184 -7.57 -1.18 4.70
CA GLY A 184 -7.37 -2.61 4.86
C GLY A 184 -7.68 -3.38 3.57
N ILE A 185 -6.82 -4.32 3.22
CA ILE A 185 -6.96 -5.23 2.08
C ILE A 185 -7.01 -6.67 2.62
N PRO A 186 -8.21 -7.28 2.71
CA PRO A 186 -8.37 -8.67 3.16
C PRO A 186 -7.78 -9.66 2.15
N ALA A 187 -7.21 -10.76 2.61
CA ALA A 187 -6.65 -11.86 1.81
C ALA A 187 -7.74 -12.69 1.14
N ALA A 188 -8.05 -12.39 -0.14
CA ALA A 188 -9.05 -13.17 -0.87
C ALA A 188 -8.53 -14.58 -1.23
N ALA A 189 -7.21 -14.76 -1.32
CA ALA A 189 -6.57 -16.06 -1.62
C ALA A 189 -6.91 -17.15 -0.60
N THR A 190 -7.26 -16.80 0.64
CA THR A 190 -7.71 -17.75 1.67
C THR A 190 -9.11 -18.34 1.40
N GLY A 191 -9.85 -17.78 0.45
CA GLY A 191 -11.26 -18.10 0.22
C GLY A 191 -12.21 -17.56 1.30
N LYS A 192 -11.72 -16.86 2.33
CA LYS A 192 -12.55 -16.22 3.37
C LYS A 192 -13.41 -15.08 2.82
N HIS A 193 -12.91 -14.40 1.78
CA HIS A 193 -13.54 -13.24 1.14
C HIS A 193 -13.79 -13.47 -0.36
N PRO A 194 -14.63 -14.45 -0.75
CA PRO A 194 -14.89 -14.75 -2.16
C PRO A 194 -15.52 -13.56 -2.90
N GLU A 195 -16.24 -12.69 -2.19
CA GLU A 195 -16.82 -11.45 -2.71
C GLU A 195 -15.76 -10.43 -3.16
N LEU A 196 -14.53 -10.53 -2.65
CA LEU A 196 -13.42 -9.63 -2.99
C LEU A 196 -12.48 -10.21 -4.05
N ALA A 197 -12.61 -11.49 -4.39
CA ALA A 197 -11.66 -12.23 -5.23
C ALA A 197 -11.45 -11.59 -6.60
N ALA A 198 -12.50 -11.00 -7.19
CA ALA A 198 -12.38 -10.33 -8.49
C ALA A 198 -11.46 -9.10 -8.45
N CYS A 199 -11.32 -8.46 -7.29
CA CYS A 199 -10.50 -7.27 -7.09
C CYS A 199 -9.12 -7.55 -6.46
N ASP A 200 -8.81 -8.81 -6.13
CA ASP A 200 -7.52 -9.15 -5.55
C ASP A 200 -6.42 -9.16 -6.62
N ILE A 201 -5.55 -8.15 -6.55
CA ILE A 201 -4.44 -7.98 -7.48
C ILE A 201 -3.19 -8.78 -7.07
N ARG A 202 -3.21 -9.49 -5.93
CA ARG A 202 -2.05 -10.24 -5.40
C ARG A 202 -1.93 -11.65 -5.97
N SER A 203 -2.41 -11.88 -7.19
CA SER A 203 -2.37 -13.21 -7.83
C SER A 203 -0.96 -13.62 -8.33
N MET A 204 -0.01 -12.69 -8.34
CA MET A 204 1.35 -12.91 -8.86
C MET A 204 2.35 -13.18 -7.73
N ARG A 205 2.61 -14.46 -7.45
CA ARG A 205 3.69 -14.90 -6.55
C ARG A 205 5.04 -14.33 -6.99
N GLY A 206 5.82 -13.81 -6.04
CA GLY A 206 7.13 -13.20 -6.29
C GLY A 206 7.09 -11.82 -6.96
N ALA A 207 5.91 -11.25 -7.24
CA ALA A 207 5.80 -9.88 -7.71
C ALA A 207 5.98 -8.87 -6.56
N ALA A 208 6.29 -7.62 -6.89
CA ALA A 208 6.30 -6.53 -5.92
C ALA A 208 5.03 -5.67 -6.06
N ILE A 209 4.40 -5.35 -4.93
CA ILE A 209 3.43 -4.26 -4.84
C ILE A 209 4.22 -2.96 -4.75
N LYS A 210 3.87 -1.98 -5.58
CA LYS A 210 4.40 -0.62 -5.50
C LYS A 210 3.26 0.34 -5.21
N LEU A 211 3.41 1.12 -4.15
CA LEU A 211 2.52 2.23 -3.84
C LEU A 211 3.21 3.52 -4.24
N SER A 212 2.46 4.46 -4.79
CA SER A 212 2.93 5.82 -5.01
C SER A 212 1.86 6.84 -4.70
N PHE A 213 2.25 7.90 -4.02
CA PHE A 213 1.47 9.10 -3.82
C PHE A 213 2.05 10.20 -4.72
N VAL A 214 1.18 10.84 -5.50
CA VAL A 214 1.58 11.89 -6.44
C VAL A 214 1.68 13.21 -5.68
N GLU A 215 2.79 13.93 -5.89
CA GLU A 215 3.00 15.25 -5.31
C GLU A 215 1.89 16.23 -5.69
N ASP A 216 1.42 17.01 -4.72
CA ASP A 216 0.42 18.07 -4.92
C ASP A 216 0.92 19.44 -4.43
N GLY A 217 0.02 20.40 -4.23
CA GLY A 217 0.36 21.75 -3.80
C GLY A 217 0.90 21.86 -2.36
N TYR A 218 0.61 20.88 -1.51
CA TYR A 218 0.89 20.90 -0.06
C TYR A 218 1.72 19.72 0.41
N SER A 219 1.81 18.65 -0.38
CA SER A 219 2.39 17.37 0.01
C SER A 219 3.38 16.89 -1.04
N LEU A 220 4.57 16.46 -0.59
CA LEU A 220 5.59 15.85 -1.44
C LEU A 220 5.17 14.44 -1.86
N ALA A 221 5.66 14.00 -3.02
CA ALA A 221 5.48 12.61 -3.47
C ALA A 221 6.16 11.62 -2.51
N SER A 222 5.62 10.41 -2.44
CA SER A 222 6.25 9.28 -1.75
C SER A 222 5.98 7.97 -2.48
N MET A 223 6.79 6.96 -2.19
CA MET A 223 6.67 5.63 -2.75
C MET A 223 7.04 4.57 -1.72
N ALA A 224 6.45 3.39 -1.84
CA ALA A 224 6.80 2.21 -1.06
C ALA A 224 6.72 0.97 -1.94
N SER A 225 7.51 -0.06 -1.62
CA SER A 225 7.44 -1.34 -2.32
C SER A 225 7.57 -2.52 -1.36
N LEU A 226 6.91 -3.63 -1.69
CA LEU A 226 6.81 -4.83 -0.87
C LEU A 226 6.74 -6.07 -1.76
N LEU A 227 7.45 -7.15 -1.40
CA LEU A 227 7.39 -8.43 -2.12
C LEU A 227 6.15 -9.26 -1.74
N ILE A 228 5.55 -9.92 -2.73
CA ILE A 228 4.37 -10.80 -2.60
C ILE A 228 4.77 -12.27 -2.55
N ASP A 229 4.16 -13.02 -1.64
CA ASP A 229 4.25 -14.49 -1.48
C ASP A 229 5.69 -15.04 -1.49
N PRO A 230 6.43 -14.77 -0.40
CA PRO A 230 7.75 -15.32 -0.25
C PRO A 230 7.71 -16.68 0.43
N ALA A 231 6.84 -17.58 -0.02
CA ALA A 231 6.82 -18.95 0.45
C ALA A 231 7.69 -19.85 -0.45
N GLY A 232 7.99 -21.05 0.03
CA GLY A 232 8.48 -22.14 -0.79
C GLY A 232 7.44 -23.26 -0.88
N TYR A 233 7.54 -24.09 -1.90
CA TYR A 233 6.69 -25.27 -2.07
C TYR A 233 7.53 -26.53 -2.27
N THR A 234 7.09 -27.66 -1.71
CA THR A 234 7.58 -28.98 -2.10
C THR A 234 6.68 -29.58 -3.16
N PHE A 235 7.28 -30.18 -4.19
CA PHE A 235 6.53 -30.75 -5.31
C PHE A 235 7.18 -32.02 -5.87
N ASP A 236 6.38 -32.89 -6.47
CA ASP A 236 6.81 -34.10 -7.13
C ASP A 236 7.57 -33.76 -8.42
N SER A 237 8.83 -34.19 -8.50
CA SER A 237 9.77 -33.83 -9.58
C SER A 237 9.39 -34.35 -10.97
N ARG A 238 8.42 -35.27 -11.05
CA ARG A 238 7.93 -35.86 -12.31
C ARG A 238 6.65 -35.21 -12.80
N THR A 239 5.76 -34.84 -11.88
CA THR A 239 4.40 -34.39 -12.21
C THR A 239 4.16 -32.92 -11.95
N GLY A 240 4.96 -32.27 -11.11
CA GLY A 240 4.70 -30.91 -10.62
C GLY A 240 3.59 -30.85 -9.57
N ALA A 241 3.04 -31.99 -9.12
CA ALA A 241 2.04 -31.98 -8.06
C ALA A 241 2.67 -31.52 -6.74
N LEU A 242 2.01 -30.62 -6.02
CA LEU A 242 2.44 -30.16 -4.70
C LEU A 242 2.36 -31.31 -3.67
N VAL A 243 3.32 -31.39 -2.75
CA VAL A 243 3.47 -32.52 -1.81
C VAL A 243 3.45 -32.04 -0.36
N ASP A 244 2.42 -32.46 0.39
CA ASP A 244 2.30 -32.21 1.84
C ASP A 244 3.15 -33.17 2.69
N GLY A 245 3.42 -32.79 3.93
CA GLY A 245 4.04 -33.64 4.94
C GLY A 245 5.57 -33.68 4.93
N SER A 246 6.23 -32.83 4.14
CA SER A 246 7.68 -32.66 4.22
C SER A 246 8.03 -31.84 5.46
N THR A 247 8.93 -32.33 6.31
CA THR A 247 9.47 -31.51 7.40
C THR A 247 10.61 -30.66 6.83
N VAL A 248 10.44 -29.35 6.84
CA VAL A 248 11.42 -28.39 6.33
C VAL A 248 11.99 -27.59 7.51
N SER A 249 13.31 -27.58 7.65
CA SER A 249 14.02 -26.80 8.69
C SER A 249 14.97 -25.80 8.06
N LEU A 250 14.85 -24.53 8.47
CA LEU A 250 15.84 -23.50 8.17
C LEU A 250 16.97 -23.59 9.21
N VAL A 251 18.20 -23.77 8.73
CA VAL A 251 19.39 -23.81 9.57
C VAL A 251 20.41 -22.77 9.13
N ASP A 252 21.20 -22.28 10.08
CA ASP A 252 22.29 -21.35 9.84
C ASP A 252 23.52 -22.04 9.23
N GLU A 253 24.58 -21.26 8.97
CA GLU A 253 25.84 -21.75 8.41
C GLU A 253 26.54 -22.80 9.28
N THR A 254 26.28 -22.82 10.59
CA THR A 254 26.81 -23.83 11.52
C THR A 254 25.95 -25.10 11.57
N GLY A 255 24.82 -25.10 10.87
CA GLY A 255 23.86 -26.20 10.82
C GLY A 255 22.89 -26.25 12.00
N GLN A 256 22.89 -25.22 12.85
CA GLN A 256 21.95 -25.05 13.97
C GLN A 256 20.63 -24.45 13.50
N PRO A 257 19.51 -24.69 14.22
CA PRO A 257 18.23 -24.07 13.89
C PRO A 257 18.34 -22.54 13.81
N ALA A 258 17.84 -21.97 12.71
CA ALA A 258 17.87 -20.52 12.52
C ALA A 258 16.93 -19.80 13.51
N THR A 259 17.24 -18.53 13.80
CA THR A 259 16.30 -17.63 14.48
C THR A 259 15.35 -17.05 13.44
N VAL A 260 14.09 -17.48 13.49
CA VAL A 260 13.03 -17.01 12.58
C VAL A 260 12.02 -16.16 13.35
N PHE A 261 11.54 -15.10 12.69
CA PHE A 261 10.49 -14.22 13.17
C PHE A 261 9.27 -14.29 12.24
N GLY A 262 8.10 -13.99 12.81
CA GLY A 262 6.86 -13.81 12.05
C GLY A 262 6.91 -12.56 11.18
N ASP A 263 5.80 -12.28 10.49
CA ASP A 263 5.69 -11.11 9.60
C ASP A 263 5.86 -9.79 10.35
N ASP A 264 5.56 -9.74 11.66
CA ASP A 264 5.75 -8.55 12.50
C ASP A 264 7.21 -8.23 12.82
N GLY A 265 8.13 -9.13 12.46
CA GLY A 265 9.57 -9.01 12.67
C GLY A 265 10.05 -9.09 14.12
N VAL A 266 9.16 -9.38 15.08
CA VAL A 266 9.49 -9.41 16.51
C VAL A 266 9.10 -10.74 17.15
N SER A 267 7.99 -11.33 16.73
CA SER A 267 7.46 -12.55 17.32
C SER A 267 8.19 -13.78 16.81
N ARG A 268 8.53 -14.70 17.71
CA ARG A 268 9.24 -15.93 17.34
C ARG A 268 8.38 -16.82 16.45
N TYR A 269 8.97 -17.27 15.35
CA TYR A 269 8.39 -18.21 14.40
C TYR A 269 9.20 -19.52 14.42
N PRO A 270 8.58 -20.70 14.22
CA PRO A 270 9.31 -21.96 14.19
C PRO A 270 10.35 -22.02 13.05
N SER A 271 11.58 -22.44 13.36
CA SER A 271 12.59 -22.72 12.35
C SER A 271 12.37 -24.04 11.61
N THR A 272 11.38 -24.83 12.03
CA THR A 272 10.99 -26.10 11.44
C THR A 272 9.48 -26.11 11.27
N VAL A 273 9.02 -26.44 10.06
CA VAL A 273 7.60 -26.47 9.68
C VAL A 273 7.32 -27.73 8.86
N VAL A 274 6.05 -28.14 8.81
CA VAL A 274 5.59 -29.24 7.96
C VAL A 274 4.82 -28.66 6.78
N THR A 275 5.14 -29.09 5.56
CA THR A 275 4.46 -28.57 4.36
C THR A 275 2.98 -28.93 4.37
N GLY A 276 2.12 -27.98 4.00
CA GLY A 276 0.67 -28.17 4.05
C GLY A 276 0.00 -27.77 5.36
N GLU A 277 0.76 -27.65 6.45
CA GLU A 277 0.21 -27.38 7.78
C GLU A 277 0.18 -25.88 8.11
N ALA A 278 -0.80 -25.47 8.91
CA ALA A 278 -0.86 -24.12 9.44
C ALA A 278 0.18 -23.94 10.57
N VAL A 279 0.75 -22.74 10.66
CA VAL A 279 1.75 -22.39 11.69
C VAL A 279 1.24 -21.22 12.51
N THR A 280 1.52 -21.20 13.81
CA THR A 280 1.20 -20.07 14.69
C THR A 280 2.48 -19.54 15.31
N ASP A 281 2.72 -18.23 15.22
CA ASP A 281 3.88 -17.59 15.85
C ASP A 281 3.63 -17.21 17.32
N ALA A 282 4.65 -16.66 17.98
CA ALA A 282 4.56 -16.26 19.39
C ALA A 282 3.59 -15.09 19.67
N SER A 283 3.14 -14.34 18.65
CA SER A 283 2.06 -13.34 18.81
C SER A 283 0.67 -13.98 18.84
N GLY A 284 0.57 -15.25 18.47
CA GLY A 284 -0.71 -15.93 18.24
C GLY A 284 -1.26 -15.70 16.83
N ARG A 285 -0.47 -15.12 15.90
CA ARG A 285 -0.89 -14.99 14.50
C ARG A 285 -0.86 -16.35 13.82
N LEU A 286 -1.98 -16.71 13.21
CA LEU A 286 -2.14 -17.91 12.39
C LEU A 286 -1.70 -17.65 10.95
N TYR A 287 -0.83 -18.50 10.45
CA TYR A 287 -0.41 -18.57 9.05
C TYR A 287 -1.11 -19.80 8.45
N PRO A 288 -2.07 -19.64 7.53
CA PRO A 288 -2.83 -20.76 7.00
C PRO A 288 -1.91 -21.73 6.23
N GLY A 289 -2.21 -23.02 6.38
CA GLY A 289 -1.56 -24.09 5.65
C GLY A 289 -2.14 -24.22 4.25
N GLU A 290 -1.28 -24.45 3.27
CA GLU A 290 -1.64 -24.61 1.86
C GLU A 290 -0.85 -25.78 1.28
N THR A 291 -1.44 -26.53 0.35
CA THR A 291 -0.81 -27.76 -0.17
C THR A 291 0.61 -27.53 -0.66
N GLY A 292 1.54 -28.36 -0.17
CA GLY A 292 2.97 -28.34 -0.43
C GLY A 292 3.72 -27.12 0.11
N ARG A 293 3.04 -26.16 0.73
CA ARG A 293 3.63 -24.87 1.10
C ARG A 293 4.38 -24.93 2.41
N TYR A 294 5.52 -24.23 2.48
CA TYR A 294 6.23 -23.90 3.71
C TYR A 294 6.74 -22.45 3.66
N ARG A 295 7.04 -21.85 4.81
CA ARG A 295 7.50 -20.46 4.87
C ARG A 295 8.37 -20.19 6.08
N PHE A 296 9.36 -19.33 5.90
CA PHE A 296 10.15 -18.71 6.97
C PHE A 296 10.09 -17.19 6.75
N PRO A 297 9.15 -16.48 7.42
CA PRO A 297 8.80 -15.11 7.03
C PRO A 297 9.96 -14.12 7.11
N LEU A 298 10.69 -14.13 8.23
CA LEU A 298 11.80 -13.21 8.44
C LEU A 298 12.94 -13.88 9.19
N THR A 299 14.16 -13.60 8.76
CA THR A 299 15.40 -14.02 9.41
C THR A 299 16.45 -12.94 9.15
N ALA A 300 17.41 -12.77 10.07
CA ALA A 300 18.45 -11.77 9.93
C ALA A 300 19.36 -12.06 8.70
N PRO A 301 19.99 -11.04 8.10
CA PRO A 301 20.99 -11.26 7.04
C PRO A 301 22.05 -12.28 7.44
N GLY A 302 22.41 -13.17 6.52
CA GLY A 302 23.30 -14.30 6.80
C GLY A 302 23.22 -15.40 5.75
N ARG A 303 23.97 -16.49 5.97
CA ARG A 303 23.95 -17.67 5.10
C ARG A 303 23.18 -18.80 5.77
N TYR A 304 22.22 -19.39 5.03
CA TYR A 304 21.29 -20.39 5.52
C TYR A 304 21.18 -21.58 4.57
N PHE A 305 20.64 -22.68 5.07
CA PHE A 305 20.35 -23.90 4.32
C PHE A 305 18.98 -24.42 4.68
N LEU A 306 18.34 -25.10 3.73
CA LEU A 306 17.17 -25.92 4.02
C LEU A 306 17.58 -27.37 4.26
N LYS A 307 17.18 -27.91 5.41
CA LYS A 307 17.15 -29.35 5.68
C LYS A 307 15.73 -29.85 5.44
N VAL A 308 15.57 -30.71 4.45
CA VAL A 308 14.26 -31.25 4.05
C VAL A 308 14.24 -32.74 4.33
N ALA A 309 13.26 -33.19 5.12
CA ALA A 309 12.92 -34.59 5.31
C ALA A 309 11.59 -34.85 4.57
N PRO A 310 11.62 -35.47 3.37
CA PRO A 310 10.42 -35.74 2.58
C PRO A 310 9.48 -36.75 3.25
N PRO A 311 8.18 -36.74 2.93
CA PRO A 311 7.23 -37.73 3.43
C PRO A 311 7.44 -39.09 2.78
N GLY A 312 7.12 -40.16 3.51
CA GLY A 312 7.09 -41.51 2.98
C GLY A 312 8.43 -41.96 2.38
N THR A 313 8.42 -42.30 1.10
CA THR A 313 9.57 -42.81 0.36
C THR A 313 10.10 -41.83 -0.70
N TYR A 314 9.64 -40.57 -0.67
CA TYR A 314 10.23 -39.51 -1.50
C TYR A 314 11.68 -39.26 -1.09
N THR A 315 12.49 -38.76 -2.02
CA THR A 315 13.88 -38.38 -1.75
C THR A 315 14.16 -36.93 -2.13
N ALA A 316 15.06 -36.29 -1.37
CA ALA A 316 15.55 -34.94 -1.60
C ALA A 316 17.05 -34.89 -1.25
N PRO A 317 17.85 -34.04 -1.91
CA PRO A 317 17.48 -33.21 -3.06
C PRO A 317 17.18 -34.07 -4.31
N SER A 318 16.36 -33.54 -5.23
CA SER A 318 16.06 -34.19 -6.50
C SER A 318 17.31 -34.36 -7.37
N THR A 319 17.37 -35.47 -8.08
CA THR A 319 18.39 -35.81 -9.08
C THR A 319 17.92 -35.60 -10.52
N VAL A 320 16.67 -35.16 -10.71
CA VAL A 320 16.11 -34.84 -12.02
C VAL A 320 16.82 -33.62 -12.61
N ASP A 321 17.03 -33.65 -13.93
CA ASP A 321 17.66 -32.55 -14.66
C ASP A 321 16.94 -31.21 -14.42
N ARG A 322 17.71 -30.15 -14.18
CA ARG A 322 17.16 -28.83 -13.82
C ARG A 322 16.32 -28.21 -14.94
N ALA A 323 16.64 -28.46 -16.21
CA ALA A 323 15.84 -27.93 -17.32
C ALA A 323 14.48 -28.65 -17.41
N THR A 324 14.45 -29.94 -17.08
CA THR A 324 13.19 -30.71 -16.96
C THR A 324 12.31 -30.13 -15.84
N LEU A 325 12.89 -29.86 -14.67
CA LEU A 325 12.16 -29.29 -13.54
C LEU A 325 11.65 -27.86 -13.83
N ALA A 326 12.46 -27.04 -14.50
CA ALA A 326 12.07 -25.67 -14.87
C ALA A 326 10.91 -25.61 -15.87
N ALA A 327 10.68 -26.69 -16.63
CA ALA A 327 9.55 -26.80 -17.54
C ALA A 327 8.22 -27.11 -16.82
N LEU A 328 8.26 -27.66 -15.61
CA LEU A 328 7.06 -27.96 -14.82
C LEU A 328 6.36 -26.67 -14.35
N LYS A 329 5.07 -26.83 -14.04
CA LYS A 329 4.20 -25.80 -13.49
C LYS A 329 3.43 -26.35 -12.29
N ASP A 330 3.11 -25.48 -11.35
CA ASP A 330 2.21 -25.81 -10.25
C ASP A 330 0.76 -26.01 -10.75
N PRO A 331 -0.17 -26.48 -9.92
CA PRO A 331 -1.57 -26.69 -10.31
C PRO A 331 -2.28 -25.42 -10.81
N GLN A 332 -1.77 -24.24 -10.50
CA GLN A 332 -2.25 -22.93 -10.95
C GLN A 332 -1.57 -22.45 -12.24
N GLY A 333 -0.71 -23.29 -12.85
CA GLY A 333 0.01 -22.99 -14.09
C GLY A 333 1.24 -22.09 -13.92
N ARG A 334 1.69 -21.85 -12.69
CA ARG A 334 2.83 -20.97 -12.38
C ARG A 334 4.15 -21.75 -12.43
N PRO A 335 5.25 -21.12 -12.89
CA PRO A 335 6.57 -21.72 -12.80
C PRO A 335 7.01 -21.91 -11.34
N PHE A 336 7.79 -22.96 -11.09
CA PHE A 336 8.50 -23.14 -9.82
C PHE A 336 9.71 -22.19 -9.72
N ILE A 337 9.95 -21.68 -8.50
CA ILE A 337 11.11 -20.85 -8.16
C ILE A 337 12.28 -21.78 -7.80
N LEU A 338 13.05 -22.18 -8.81
CA LEU A 338 14.21 -23.06 -8.62
C LEU A 338 15.50 -22.25 -8.49
N ASN A 339 16.22 -22.44 -7.39
CA ASN A 339 17.55 -21.89 -7.15
C ASN A 339 18.45 -22.93 -6.46
N ASP A 340 19.69 -22.59 -6.09
CA ASP A 340 20.60 -23.59 -5.49
C ASP A 340 20.07 -24.16 -4.17
N THR A 341 19.32 -23.38 -3.39
CA THR A 341 18.68 -23.83 -2.14
C THR A 341 17.63 -24.90 -2.39
N SER A 342 16.95 -24.87 -3.54
CA SER A 342 16.02 -25.94 -3.96
C SER A 342 16.68 -27.32 -4.00
N PHE A 343 18.00 -27.36 -4.15
CA PHE A 343 18.80 -28.58 -4.29
C PHE A 343 19.79 -28.78 -3.13
N GLY A 344 19.50 -28.19 -1.96
CA GLY A 344 20.32 -28.33 -0.75
C GLY A 344 21.55 -27.42 -0.71
N GLY A 345 21.69 -26.50 -1.66
CA GLY A 345 22.69 -25.44 -1.63
C GLY A 345 22.41 -24.38 -0.56
N SER A 346 23.34 -23.44 -0.42
CA SER A 346 23.19 -22.31 0.51
C SER A 346 22.38 -21.17 -0.10
N LEU A 347 21.61 -20.48 0.74
CA LEU A 347 21.05 -19.17 0.46
C LEU A 347 21.81 -18.09 1.23
N THR A 348 22.12 -16.96 0.59
CA THR A 348 22.65 -15.78 1.28
C THR A 348 21.58 -14.69 1.30
N LEU A 349 21.15 -14.29 2.48
CA LEU A 349 20.25 -13.16 2.70
C LEU A 349 21.11 -11.91 2.93
N SER A 350 21.15 -11.02 1.93
CA SER A 350 21.85 -9.72 2.01
C SER A 350 20.95 -8.60 2.54
N THR A 351 19.65 -8.72 2.31
CA THR A 351 18.58 -7.90 2.86
C THR A 351 17.62 -8.81 3.64
N PRO A 352 16.76 -8.27 4.52
CA PRO A 352 15.67 -9.03 5.11
C PRO A 352 14.58 -9.41 4.09
N GLU A 353 14.89 -9.40 2.78
CA GLU A 353 13.98 -9.91 1.77
C GLU A 353 13.67 -11.38 2.06
N PRO A 354 12.40 -11.74 1.96
CA PRO A 354 11.92 -13.01 2.46
C PRO A 354 12.31 -14.17 1.54
N PHE A 355 12.50 -15.34 2.16
CA PHE A 355 13.00 -16.59 1.58
C PHE A 355 12.08 -17.13 0.46
N SER A 356 12.59 -17.59 -0.69
CA SER A 356 11.76 -18.34 -1.66
C SER A 356 12.56 -19.36 -2.45
N ALA A 357 12.22 -20.63 -2.29
CA ALA A 357 12.76 -21.73 -3.07
C ALA A 357 11.73 -22.87 -3.15
N ASP A 358 11.44 -23.37 -4.34
CA ASP A 358 10.61 -24.56 -4.48
C ASP A 358 11.50 -25.80 -4.52
N VAL A 359 11.17 -26.80 -3.71
CA VAL A 359 12.00 -27.99 -3.49
C VAL A 359 11.38 -29.19 -4.23
N PRO A 360 12.01 -29.66 -5.32
CA PRO A 360 11.60 -30.88 -6.00
C PRO A 360 11.90 -32.12 -5.15
N LEU A 361 10.95 -33.05 -5.11
CA LEU A 361 11.04 -34.34 -4.44
C LEU A 361 10.93 -35.47 -5.46
N ASP A 362 11.90 -36.39 -5.44
CA ASP A 362 11.90 -37.54 -6.35
C ASP A 362 10.97 -38.63 -5.82
N SER A 363 9.98 -39.00 -6.64
CA SER A 363 8.97 -40.00 -6.27
C SER A 363 9.57 -41.41 -6.14
N PRO A 364 8.99 -42.26 -5.28
CA PRO A 364 9.42 -43.64 -5.12
C PRO A 364 9.22 -44.43 -6.42
N GLY A 365 10.25 -45.16 -6.87
CA GLY A 365 10.17 -45.99 -8.09
C GLY A 365 11.05 -45.53 -9.26
N ALA A 366 11.88 -44.51 -9.08
CA ALA A 366 12.82 -43.99 -10.08
C ALA A 366 13.97 -44.95 -10.46
N GLY A 367 14.06 -46.13 -9.85
CA GLY A 367 14.96 -47.19 -10.31
C GLY A 367 14.40 -47.90 -11.53
N THR A 368 14.48 -47.32 -12.72
CA THR A 368 14.34 -48.12 -13.96
C THR A 368 15.57 -49.03 -14.05
N LEU A 369 15.49 -50.22 -13.49
CA LEU A 369 16.44 -51.30 -13.75
C LEU A 369 16.25 -51.72 -15.22
N LEU A 370 17.02 -51.12 -16.12
CA LEU A 370 17.11 -51.59 -17.49
C LEU A 370 17.98 -52.87 -17.51
N LEU A 371 17.36 -54.05 -17.42
CA LEU A 371 18.06 -55.30 -17.74
C LEU A 371 18.19 -55.40 -19.26
N THR A 372 19.36 -55.03 -19.79
CA THR A 372 19.78 -55.46 -21.13
C THR A 372 20.20 -56.93 -21.07
N LYS A 373 19.52 -57.77 -21.85
CA LYS A 373 19.89 -59.18 -22.06
C LYS A 373 21.13 -59.30 -22.94
#